data_AF-A0A6N3KCC3-F1
#
_entry.id   AF-A0A6N3KCC3-F1
#
_cell.length_a   1.000
_cell.length_b   1.000
_cell.length_c   1.000
_cell.angle_alpha   90.00
_cell.angle_beta   90.00
_cell.angle_gamma   90.00
#
_symmetry.space_group_name_H-M   'P 1'
#
loop_
_entity.id
_entity.type
_entity.pdbx_description
1 polymer ?
#
loop_
_entity_poly.entity_id
_entity_poly.type
_entity_poly.pdbx_seq_one_letter_code
_entity_poly.pdbx_strand_id
1 'polypeptide(L)'
;MTSYEAGQRVALVHTDDPYTLLRPGDTGTVRRHDQRHNVVEVTWDSGSTLAMCLDAGDRIAPVTTTPPPPTGDPVAEATGWAAALQRMRAAGAEAGRTAAEWWAQDTIGARTGGDSRLAARRILVGIHDGDPAILDALPRFSSVGESVDVAGWELFADATGDSAGWFGLRIPQRDEAMAVYRDAYDTAVTDRVAELCHLAASPTGTDVSHLHPDRVRIGGVGVFAGDWARTTGPDGDDRVEVGFVGTLIDYWNGWAVFSCTRDVAEAIVADQQRHRGRYRDSLREQGVPADDLDRQVDEALAGLSFDGDVLVADQRALSGDPDAIDRITADGDGRYVVMGRSWCWEAVDPYVCDRIVGDLPDTDNA
;
A
#
# COMPACT_ATOMS: atom_id res chain seq x y z
N MET A 1 -14.60 -46.42 46.23
CA MET A 1 -14.44 -44.95 46.30
C MET A 1 -12.98 -44.64 46.06
N THR A 2 -12.68 -43.84 45.05
CA THR A 2 -11.32 -43.39 44.75
C THR A 2 -10.92 -42.34 45.80
N SER A 3 -9.83 -42.58 46.55
CA SER A 3 -9.31 -41.60 47.50
C SER A 3 -8.17 -40.82 46.85
N TYR A 4 -8.21 -39.50 46.96
CA TYR A 4 -7.14 -38.60 46.53
C TYR A 4 -6.25 -38.19 47.71
N GLU A 5 -4.94 -38.22 47.53
CA GLU A 5 -3.95 -37.86 48.55
C GLU A 5 -3.48 -36.42 48.39
N ALA A 6 -3.18 -35.73 49.49
CA ALA A 6 -2.57 -34.40 49.43
C ALA A 6 -1.20 -34.47 48.73
N GLY A 7 -0.96 -33.57 47.79
CA GLY A 7 0.21 -33.56 46.91
C GLY A 7 0.04 -34.38 45.62
N GLN A 8 -1.04 -35.14 45.46
CA GLN A 8 -1.30 -35.90 44.24
C GLN A 8 -1.61 -34.97 43.06
N ARG A 9 -1.04 -35.27 41.89
CA ARG A 9 -1.37 -34.58 40.63
C ARG A 9 -2.65 -35.16 40.03
N VAL A 10 -3.55 -34.28 39.63
CA VAL A 10 -4.83 -34.63 39.02
C VAL A 10 -5.09 -33.77 37.79
N ALA A 11 -5.83 -34.31 36.83
CA ALA A 11 -6.37 -33.60 35.68
C ALA A 11 -7.89 -33.49 35.80
N LEU A 12 -8.45 -32.34 35.43
CA LEU A 12 -9.88 -32.15 35.29
C LEU A 12 -10.37 -33.01 34.13
N VAL A 13 -11.33 -33.88 34.38
CA VAL A 13 -11.99 -34.70 33.35
C VAL A 13 -13.31 -34.05 32.94
N HIS A 14 -14.06 -33.52 33.91
CA HIS A 14 -15.35 -32.90 33.68
C HIS A 14 -15.74 -32.00 34.86
N THR A 15 -16.37 -30.88 34.55
CA THR A 15 -17.12 -30.03 35.47
C THR A 15 -18.23 -29.37 34.67
N ASP A 16 -19.38 -29.16 35.30
CA ASP A 16 -20.53 -28.45 34.75
C ASP A 16 -20.71 -27.07 35.40
N ASP A 17 -19.77 -26.62 36.24
CA ASP A 17 -19.77 -25.29 36.85
C ASP A 17 -19.63 -24.21 35.76
N PRO A 18 -20.67 -23.40 35.49
CA PRO A 18 -20.62 -22.38 34.45
C PRO A 18 -19.75 -21.18 34.86
N TYR A 19 -19.34 -21.08 36.12
CA TYR A 19 -18.56 -19.98 36.66
C TYR A 19 -17.06 -20.24 36.73
N THR A 20 -16.61 -21.43 36.31
CA THR A 20 -15.17 -21.76 36.26
C THR A 20 -14.56 -21.51 34.88
N LEU A 21 -13.32 -21.01 34.89
CA LEU A 21 -12.47 -20.95 33.70
C LEU A 21 -11.72 -22.26 33.45
N LEU A 22 -11.80 -23.23 34.38
CA LEU A 22 -11.18 -24.53 34.19
C LEU A 22 -11.81 -25.29 33.03
N ARG A 23 -10.99 -26.04 32.29
CA ARG A 23 -11.42 -26.88 31.17
C ARG A 23 -10.92 -28.32 31.36
N PRO A 24 -11.64 -29.33 30.86
CA PRO A 24 -11.12 -30.69 30.83
C PRO A 24 -9.70 -30.75 30.27
N GLY A 25 -8.79 -31.40 30.98
CA GLY A 25 -7.35 -31.43 30.71
C GLY A 25 -6.52 -30.53 31.62
N ASP A 26 -7.10 -29.50 32.23
CA ASP A 26 -6.39 -28.66 33.20
C ASP A 26 -5.86 -29.50 34.35
N THR A 27 -4.64 -29.20 34.78
CA THR A 27 -3.97 -29.99 35.81
C THR A 27 -3.76 -29.18 37.08
N GLY A 28 -3.76 -29.90 38.21
CA GLY A 28 -3.63 -29.30 39.52
C GLY A 28 -3.10 -30.28 40.55
N THR A 29 -2.76 -29.73 41.70
CA THR A 29 -2.25 -30.48 42.85
C THR A 29 -3.31 -30.54 43.92
N VAL A 30 -3.66 -31.75 44.36
CA VAL A 30 -4.62 -31.96 45.45
C VAL A 30 -4.07 -31.37 46.74
N ARG A 31 -4.80 -30.43 47.33
CA ARG A 31 -4.48 -29.85 48.65
C ARG A 31 -5.03 -30.73 49.76
N ARG A 32 -6.29 -31.14 49.62
CA ARG A 32 -7.03 -31.89 50.63
C ARG A 32 -8.21 -32.61 50.00
N HIS A 33 -8.55 -33.79 50.51
CA HIS A 33 -9.78 -34.50 50.16
C HIS A 33 -10.64 -34.65 51.43
N ASP A 34 -11.82 -34.02 51.44
CA ASP A 34 -12.83 -34.22 52.48
C ASP A 34 -13.72 -35.39 52.09
N GLN A 35 -13.41 -36.57 52.64
CA GLN A 35 -14.15 -37.81 52.37
C GLN A 35 -15.60 -37.77 52.87
N ARG A 36 -15.96 -36.89 53.83
CA ARG A 36 -17.34 -36.79 54.33
C ARG A 36 -18.27 -36.10 53.36
N HIS A 37 -17.72 -35.13 52.61
CA HIS A 37 -18.47 -34.33 51.64
C HIS A 37 -18.12 -34.70 50.18
N ASN A 38 -17.19 -35.65 49.99
CA ASN A 38 -16.64 -36.05 48.69
C ASN A 38 -16.13 -34.86 47.85
N VAL A 39 -15.49 -33.90 48.53
CA VAL A 39 -14.93 -32.69 47.93
C VAL A 39 -13.41 -32.74 47.93
N VAL A 40 -12.80 -32.53 46.77
CA VAL A 40 -11.35 -32.47 46.59
C VAL A 40 -10.94 -31.03 46.33
N GLU A 41 -10.23 -30.42 47.27
CA GLU A 41 -9.64 -29.10 47.11
C GLU A 41 -8.36 -29.22 46.27
N VAL A 42 -8.30 -28.51 45.15
CA VAL A 42 -7.18 -28.55 44.20
C VAL A 42 -6.61 -27.16 44.00
N THR A 43 -5.28 -27.05 44.01
CA THR A 43 -4.57 -25.87 43.51
C THR A 43 -4.25 -26.14 42.04
N TRP A 44 -4.99 -25.49 41.14
CA TRP A 44 -4.83 -25.64 39.70
C TRP A 44 -3.66 -24.81 39.20
N ASP A 45 -2.97 -25.30 38.17
CA ASP A 45 -1.79 -24.63 37.61
C ASP A 45 -2.14 -23.30 36.94
N SER A 46 -3.41 -23.11 36.56
CA SER A 46 -3.97 -21.84 36.10
C SER A 46 -4.09 -20.77 37.20
N GLY A 47 -3.79 -21.12 38.46
CA GLY A 47 -3.95 -20.24 39.62
C GLY A 47 -5.33 -20.34 40.30
N SER A 48 -6.27 -21.09 39.71
CA SER A 48 -7.57 -21.36 40.34
C SER A 48 -7.42 -22.22 41.60
N THR A 49 -8.26 -21.96 42.61
CA THR A 49 -8.36 -22.77 43.83
C THR A 49 -9.70 -23.52 43.94
N LEU A 50 -10.40 -23.69 42.82
CA LEU A 50 -11.72 -24.33 42.79
C LEU A 50 -11.63 -25.78 43.31
N ALA A 51 -12.54 -26.12 44.23
CA ALA A 51 -12.69 -27.47 44.74
C ALA A 51 -13.65 -28.28 43.87
N MET A 52 -13.39 -29.58 43.72
CA MET A 52 -14.18 -30.51 42.92
C MET A 52 -15.15 -31.28 43.79
N CYS A 53 -16.44 -31.15 43.50
CA CYS A 53 -17.53 -31.82 44.17
C CYS A 53 -17.85 -33.13 43.44
N LEU A 54 -17.22 -34.23 43.83
CA LEU A 54 -17.30 -35.50 43.08
C LEU A 54 -18.71 -36.12 43.07
N ASP A 55 -19.53 -35.80 44.07
CA ASP A 55 -20.94 -36.21 44.13
C ASP A 55 -21.87 -35.30 43.31
N ALA A 56 -21.39 -34.13 42.89
CA ALA A 56 -22.15 -33.15 42.12
C ALA A 56 -21.81 -33.16 40.64
N GLY A 57 -21.13 -34.20 40.14
CA GLY A 57 -20.84 -34.39 38.72
C GLY A 57 -19.41 -34.10 38.31
N ASP A 58 -18.61 -33.42 39.15
CA ASP A 58 -17.20 -33.19 38.86
C ASP A 58 -16.41 -34.50 38.78
N ARG A 59 -15.50 -34.57 37.80
CA ARG A 59 -14.62 -35.72 37.61
C ARG A 59 -13.19 -35.24 37.47
N ILE A 60 -12.31 -35.85 38.24
CA ILE A 60 -10.87 -35.69 38.12
C ILE A 60 -10.22 -37.06 38.01
N ALA A 61 -9.03 -37.13 37.41
CA ALA A 61 -8.25 -38.35 37.29
C ALA A 61 -6.80 -38.14 37.76
N PRO A 62 -6.17 -39.12 38.42
CA PRO A 62 -4.74 -39.06 38.73
C PRO A 62 -3.90 -38.89 37.46
N VAL A 63 -2.97 -37.94 37.48
CA VAL A 63 -1.95 -37.83 36.43
C VAL A 63 -0.90 -38.88 36.74
N THR A 64 -0.94 -40.00 36.01
CA THR A 64 0.14 -41.00 36.05
C THR A 64 1.36 -40.39 35.35
N THR A 65 2.40 -40.12 36.11
CA THR A 65 3.64 -39.54 35.62
C THR A 65 4.39 -40.54 34.73
N THR A 66 4.10 -40.48 33.45
CA THR A 66 5.10 -40.45 32.37
C THR A 66 4.37 -39.80 31.19
N PRO A 67 4.69 -38.56 30.78
CA PRO A 67 4.32 -38.13 29.45
C PRO A 67 4.89 -39.19 28.51
N PRO A 68 4.11 -39.80 27.59
CA PRO A 68 4.76 -40.51 26.49
C PRO A 68 5.79 -39.52 25.90
N PRO A 69 7.03 -39.95 25.62
CA PRO A 69 7.93 -39.10 24.84
C PRO A 69 7.14 -38.65 23.61
N PRO A 70 7.26 -37.38 23.15
CA PRO A 70 6.59 -36.96 21.94
C PRO A 70 6.92 -38.00 20.88
N THR A 71 5.90 -38.79 20.51
CA THR A 71 6.02 -39.80 19.47
C THR A 71 6.11 -39.16 18.10
N GLY A 72 6.00 -37.82 18.04
CA GLY A 72 6.43 -37.00 16.93
C GLY A 72 7.90 -36.67 17.04
N ASP A 73 8.61 -36.85 15.92
CA ASP A 73 9.90 -36.22 15.70
C ASP A 73 9.78 -34.72 16.02
N PRO A 74 10.55 -34.15 16.96
CA PRO A 74 10.49 -32.73 17.32
C PRO A 74 10.70 -31.82 16.11
N VAL A 75 11.44 -32.30 15.10
CA VAL A 75 11.63 -31.61 13.84
C VAL A 75 10.33 -31.63 13.03
N ALA A 76 9.58 -32.73 13.03
CA ALA A 76 8.28 -32.83 12.36
C ALA A 76 7.20 -31.98 13.06
N GLU A 77 7.19 -31.90 14.40
CA GLU A 77 6.28 -31.02 15.15
C GLU A 77 6.60 -29.54 14.91
N ALA A 78 7.88 -29.15 14.96
CA ALA A 78 8.30 -27.78 14.65
C ALA A 78 8.03 -27.41 13.17
N THR A 79 8.22 -28.35 12.25
CA THR A 79 7.88 -28.17 10.82
C THR A 79 6.37 -28.04 10.63
N GLY A 80 5.58 -28.82 11.36
CA GLY A 80 4.12 -28.74 11.34
C GLY A 80 3.61 -27.39 11.86
N TRP A 81 4.18 -26.88 12.96
CA TRP A 81 3.81 -25.57 13.50
C TRP A 81 4.22 -24.42 12.58
N ALA A 82 5.44 -24.44 12.05
CA ALA A 82 5.89 -23.44 11.08
C ALA A 82 5.00 -23.40 9.83
N ALA A 83 4.59 -24.57 9.33
CA ALA A 83 3.66 -24.66 8.21
C ALA A 83 2.27 -24.10 8.56
N ALA A 84 1.77 -24.33 9.78
CA ALA A 84 0.51 -23.75 10.25
C ALA A 84 0.60 -22.21 10.33
N LEU A 85 1.67 -21.66 10.89
CA LEU A 85 1.90 -20.20 10.92
C LEU A 85 2.01 -19.59 9.52
N GLN A 86 2.65 -20.30 8.57
CA GLN A 86 2.72 -19.84 7.18
C GLN A 86 1.33 -19.77 6.54
N ARG A 87 0.46 -20.76 6.79
CA ARG A 87 -0.93 -20.73 6.31
C ARG A 87 -1.74 -19.62 6.96
N MET A 88 -1.58 -19.40 8.27
CA MET A 88 -2.21 -18.26 8.97
C MET A 88 -1.78 -16.92 8.38
N ARG A 89 -0.48 -16.75 8.09
CA ARG A 89 0.05 -15.56 7.40
C ARG A 89 -0.58 -15.38 6.02
N ALA A 90 -0.64 -16.43 5.22
CA ALA A 90 -1.23 -16.38 3.89
C ALA A 90 -2.73 -16.04 3.92
N ALA A 91 -3.48 -16.62 4.87
CA ALA A 91 -4.90 -16.33 5.06
C ALA A 91 -5.13 -14.89 5.52
N GLY A 92 -4.31 -14.38 6.45
CA GLY A 92 -4.36 -12.98 6.89
C GLY A 92 -4.10 -12.02 5.73
N ALA A 93 -3.07 -12.29 4.93
CA ALA A 93 -2.75 -11.49 3.75
C ALA A 93 -3.88 -11.50 2.69
N GLU A 94 -4.51 -12.65 2.46
CA GLU A 94 -5.66 -12.74 1.54
C GLU A 94 -6.87 -11.94 2.03
N ALA A 95 -7.21 -12.09 3.32
CA ALA A 95 -8.29 -11.34 3.94
C ALA A 95 -8.02 -9.83 3.91
N GLY A 96 -6.77 -9.41 4.13
CA GLY A 96 -6.35 -8.01 4.05
C GLY A 96 -6.52 -7.44 2.64
N ARG A 97 -6.04 -8.16 1.62
CA ARG A 97 -6.23 -7.76 0.21
C ARG A 97 -7.71 -7.63 -0.17
N THR A 98 -8.53 -8.61 0.23
CA THR A 98 -9.97 -8.56 0.01
C THR A 98 -10.59 -7.33 0.66
N ALA A 99 -10.27 -7.07 1.93
CA ALA A 99 -10.80 -5.91 2.65
C ALA A 99 -10.38 -4.58 2.00
N ALA A 100 -9.14 -4.46 1.52
CA ALA A 100 -8.67 -3.30 0.77
C ALA A 100 -9.45 -3.08 -0.54
N GLU A 101 -9.79 -4.15 -1.27
CA GLU A 101 -10.58 -4.05 -2.50
C GLU A 101 -12.00 -3.55 -2.23
N TRP A 102 -12.66 -4.07 -1.18
CA TRP A 102 -13.97 -3.58 -0.74
C TRP A 102 -13.92 -2.11 -0.33
N TRP A 103 -12.94 -1.75 0.50
CA TRP A 103 -12.74 -0.37 0.93
C TRP A 103 -12.49 0.58 -0.24
N ALA A 104 -11.70 0.15 -1.23
CA ALA A 104 -11.38 0.97 -2.38
C ALA A 104 -12.63 1.27 -3.22
N GLN A 105 -13.55 0.32 -3.37
CA GLN A 105 -14.82 0.55 -4.10
C GLN A 105 -15.64 1.69 -3.49
N ASP A 106 -15.62 1.81 -2.17
CA ASP A 106 -16.42 2.78 -1.42
C ASP A 106 -15.68 4.09 -1.11
N THR A 107 -14.35 4.13 -1.26
CA THR A 107 -13.51 5.30 -0.91
C THR A 107 -12.88 6.00 -2.11
N ILE A 108 -12.46 5.26 -3.14
CA ILE A 108 -11.82 5.81 -4.36
C ILE A 108 -12.49 5.31 -5.66
N GLY A 109 -13.44 4.38 -5.56
CA GLY A 109 -14.14 3.78 -6.70
C GLY A 109 -15.34 4.58 -7.20
N ALA A 110 -16.04 4.04 -8.21
CA ALA A 110 -17.14 4.73 -8.90
C ALA A 110 -18.35 5.10 -8.01
N ARG A 111 -18.40 4.62 -6.75
CA ARG A 111 -19.47 4.93 -5.80
C ARG A 111 -19.24 6.23 -5.04
N THR A 112 -18.02 6.76 -5.02
CA THR A 112 -17.74 8.08 -4.44
C THR A 112 -18.07 9.17 -5.45
N GLY A 113 -18.98 10.08 -5.07
CA GLY A 113 -19.13 11.34 -5.79
C GLY A 113 -17.91 12.21 -5.51
N GLY A 114 -17.07 12.49 -6.50
CA GLY A 114 -15.88 13.33 -6.35
C GLY A 114 -14.76 12.98 -7.34
N ASP A 115 -13.62 13.66 -7.21
CA ASP A 115 -12.40 13.35 -7.97
C ASP A 115 -11.63 12.21 -7.30
N SER A 116 -11.89 10.98 -7.74
CA SER A 116 -11.21 9.76 -7.26
C SER A 116 -9.69 9.83 -7.36
N ARG A 117 -9.15 10.51 -8.39
CA ARG A 117 -7.71 10.63 -8.60
C ARG A 117 -7.08 11.52 -7.53
N LEU A 118 -7.77 12.60 -7.15
CA LEU A 118 -7.34 13.47 -6.06
C LEU A 118 -7.36 12.75 -4.70
N ALA A 119 -8.46 12.05 -4.41
CA ALA A 119 -8.58 11.28 -3.17
C ALA A 119 -7.46 10.22 -3.05
N ALA A 120 -7.20 9.48 -4.12
CA ALA A 120 -6.14 8.48 -4.16
C ALA A 120 -4.74 9.07 -3.89
N ARG A 121 -4.43 10.24 -4.46
CA ARG A 121 -3.14 10.92 -4.21
C ARG A 121 -2.97 11.32 -2.74
N ARG A 122 -4.00 11.89 -2.12
CA ARG A 122 -3.97 12.26 -0.70
C ARG A 122 -3.71 11.06 0.21
N ILE A 123 -4.35 9.93 -0.10
CA ILE A 123 -4.13 8.68 0.64
C ILE A 123 -2.68 8.20 0.48
N LEU A 124 -2.12 8.22 -0.73
CA LEU A 124 -0.72 7.83 -0.97
C LEU A 124 0.27 8.69 -0.18
N VAL A 125 0.09 10.02 -0.18
CA VAL A 125 0.91 10.94 0.62
C VAL A 125 0.79 10.60 2.11
N GLY A 126 -0.43 10.40 2.62
CA GLY A 126 -0.63 10.04 4.01
C GLY A 126 -0.03 8.69 4.42
N ILE A 127 -0.06 7.68 3.54
CA ILE A 127 0.61 6.40 3.78
C ILE A 127 2.13 6.59 3.82
N HIS A 128 2.69 7.37 2.88
CA HIS A 128 4.12 7.62 2.81
C HIS A 128 4.64 8.38 4.04
N ASP A 129 3.91 9.40 4.48
CA ASP A 129 4.27 10.25 5.62
C ASP A 129 3.96 9.57 6.97
N GLY A 130 3.25 8.44 6.95
CA GLY A 130 2.79 7.76 8.16
C GLY A 130 1.72 8.55 8.93
N ASP A 131 0.87 9.29 8.23
CA ASP A 131 -0.21 10.09 8.83
C ASP A 131 -1.19 9.18 9.59
N PRO A 132 -1.28 9.32 10.94
CA PRO A 132 -2.19 8.51 11.75
C PRO A 132 -3.65 8.62 11.30
N ALA A 133 -4.11 9.78 10.82
CA ALA A 133 -5.49 9.95 10.38
C ALA A 133 -5.83 9.08 9.17
N ILE A 134 -4.86 8.91 8.26
CA ILE A 134 -5.01 8.05 7.08
C ILE A 134 -4.86 6.57 7.47
N LEU A 135 -3.83 6.24 8.26
CA LEU A 135 -3.59 4.86 8.73
C LEU A 135 -4.69 4.34 9.67
N ASP A 136 -5.36 5.21 10.41
CA ASP A 136 -6.54 4.89 11.25
C ASP A 136 -7.81 4.69 10.42
N ALA A 137 -7.87 5.26 9.21
CA ALA A 137 -9.02 5.14 8.31
C ALA A 137 -8.95 3.90 7.38
N LEU A 138 -7.79 3.25 7.29
CA LEU A 138 -7.63 2.00 6.54
C LEU A 138 -8.43 0.85 7.18
N PRO A 139 -8.83 -0.18 6.41
CA PRO A 139 -9.42 -1.38 6.96
C PRO A 139 -8.52 -1.98 8.05
N ARG A 140 -9.06 -2.09 9.26
CA ARG A 140 -8.39 -2.77 10.36
C ARG A 140 -9.06 -4.10 10.60
N PHE A 141 -8.29 -5.06 11.10
CA PHE A 141 -8.85 -6.27 11.64
C PHE A 141 -9.73 -5.92 12.86
N SER A 142 -11.04 -5.69 12.63
CA SER A 142 -11.96 -5.34 13.71
C SER A 142 -12.47 -6.60 14.40
N SER A 143 -11.77 -7.05 15.44
CA SER A 143 -12.36 -7.89 16.49
C SER A 143 -12.83 -6.98 17.63
N VAL A 144 -13.84 -6.14 17.40
CA VAL A 144 -14.39 -5.32 18.48
C VAL A 144 -15.23 -6.23 19.38
N GLY A 145 -14.60 -6.75 20.44
CA GLY A 145 -15.29 -7.34 21.59
C GLY A 145 -15.40 -8.87 21.66
N GLU A 146 -14.95 -9.61 20.66
CA GLU A 146 -14.90 -11.07 20.73
C GLU A 146 -13.56 -11.54 21.27
N SER A 147 -13.60 -12.37 22.32
CA SER A 147 -12.39 -13.00 22.83
C SER A 147 -11.74 -13.83 21.71
N VAL A 148 -10.41 -13.87 21.71
CA VAL A 148 -9.58 -14.62 20.75
C VAL A 148 -10.06 -16.07 20.55
N ASP A 149 -10.75 -16.62 21.54
CA ASP A 149 -11.31 -17.97 21.52
C ASP A 149 -12.57 -18.16 20.65
N VAL A 150 -13.37 -17.12 20.33
CA VAL A 150 -14.61 -17.31 19.55
C VAL A 150 -14.37 -17.23 18.04
N ALA A 151 -13.49 -16.34 17.58
CA ALA A 151 -13.16 -16.19 16.15
C ALA A 151 -11.86 -16.90 15.73
N GLY A 152 -10.91 -17.12 16.65
CA GLY A 152 -9.58 -17.64 16.30
C GLY A 152 -9.58 -19.08 15.79
N TRP A 153 -10.48 -19.92 16.30
CA TRP A 153 -10.58 -21.31 15.86
C TRP A 153 -11.15 -21.45 14.44
N GLU A 154 -12.11 -20.59 14.05
CA GLU A 154 -12.67 -20.55 12.70
C GLU A 154 -11.60 -20.12 11.70
N LEU A 155 -10.89 -19.03 11.99
CA LEU A 155 -9.78 -18.55 11.17
C LEU A 155 -8.66 -19.59 11.04
N PHE A 156 -8.33 -20.29 12.14
CA PHE A 156 -7.35 -21.36 12.09
C PHE A 156 -7.83 -22.56 11.27
N ALA A 157 -9.09 -22.97 11.42
CA ALA A 157 -9.67 -24.05 10.66
C ALA A 157 -9.72 -23.72 9.16
N ASP A 158 -10.13 -22.51 8.79
CA ASP A 158 -10.19 -22.04 7.40
C ASP A 158 -8.79 -21.98 6.76
N ALA A 159 -7.81 -21.45 7.50
CA ALA A 159 -6.44 -21.33 7.01
C ALA A 159 -5.72 -22.69 6.91
N THR A 160 -5.94 -23.58 7.86
CA THR A 160 -5.14 -24.81 8.00
C THR A 160 -5.84 -26.08 7.54
N GLY A 161 -7.17 -26.06 7.45
CA GLY A 161 -8.02 -27.24 7.25
C GLY A 161 -8.20 -28.09 8.51
N ASP A 162 -7.71 -27.65 9.68
CA ASP A 162 -7.68 -28.44 10.91
C ASP A 162 -8.41 -27.75 12.07
N SER A 163 -9.70 -28.04 12.20
CA SER A 163 -10.54 -27.51 13.29
C SER A 163 -10.23 -28.14 14.65
N ALA A 164 -9.75 -29.38 14.69
CA ALA A 164 -9.40 -30.06 15.94
C ALA A 164 -8.04 -29.61 16.48
N GLY A 165 -7.11 -29.28 15.58
CA GLY A 165 -5.76 -28.82 15.90
C GLY A 165 -5.74 -27.58 16.79
N TRP A 166 -6.64 -26.62 16.56
CA TRP A 166 -6.76 -25.40 17.38
C TRP A 166 -6.94 -25.69 18.88
N PHE A 167 -7.83 -26.63 19.21
CA PHE A 167 -8.12 -26.98 20.60
C PHE A 167 -6.96 -27.73 21.27
N GLY A 168 -6.08 -28.34 20.49
CA GLY A 168 -4.83 -28.94 20.95
C GLY A 168 -3.68 -27.95 21.16
N LEU A 169 -3.79 -26.72 20.65
CA LEU A 169 -2.77 -25.69 20.85
C LEU A 169 -2.77 -25.15 22.28
N ARG A 170 -1.57 -24.85 22.80
CA ARG A 170 -1.40 -24.09 24.04
C ARG A 170 -1.74 -22.61 23.81
N ILE A 171 -2.09 -21.89 24.88
CA ILE A 171 -2.42 -20.45 24.82
C ILE A 171 -1.35 -19.65 24.05
N PRO A 172 -0.03 -19.79 24.31
CA PRO A 172 0.97 -19.02 23.57
C PRO A 172 1.00 -19.31 22.06
N GLN A 173 0.65 -20.52 21.64
CA GLN A 173 0.59 -20.89 20.22
C GLN A 173 -0.64 -20.29 19.54
N ARG A 174 -1.78 -20.22 20.25
CA ARG A 174 -2.98 -19.53 19.76
C ARG A 174 -2.72 -18.04 19.60
N ASP A 175 -2.08 -17.41 20.58
CA ASP A 175 -1.69 -16.01 20.53
C ASP A 175 -0.72 -15.74 19.36
N GLU A 176 0.28 -16.61 19.17
CA GLU A 176 1.23 -16.50 18.06
C GLU A 176 0.54 -16.63 16.69
N ALA A 177 -0.33 -17.63 16.50
CA ALA A 177 -1.07 -17.80 15.26
C ALA A 177 -1.93 -16.57 14.92
N MET A 178 -2.60 -16.00 15.93
CA MET A 178 -3.44 -14.81 15.73
C MET A 178 -2.62 -13.54 15.52
N ALA A 179 -1.47 -13.40 16.17
CA ALA A 179 -0.55 -12.29 15.93
C ALA A 179 -0.03 -12.31 14.48
N VAL A 180 0.40 -13.48 13.99
CA VAL A 180 0.88 -13.64 12.62
C VAL A 180 -0.21 -13.34 11.59
N TYR A 181 -1.46 -13.76 11.85
CA TYR A 181 -2.59 -13.45 10.97
C TYR A 181 -2.85 -11.94 10.88
N ARG A 182 -2.93 -11.26 12.04
CA ARG A 182 -3.24 -9.81 12.11
C ARG A 182 -2.15 -8.97 11.47
N ASP A 183 -0.89 -9.26 11.76
CA ASP A 183 0.27 -8.60 11.15
C ASP A 183 0.24 -8.72 9.62
N ALA A 184 -0.04 -9.92 9.12
CA ALA A 184 -0.16 -10.16 7.68
C ALA A 184 -1.36 -9.44 7.05
N TYR A 185 -2.48 -9.37 7.77
CA TYR A 185 -3.67 -8.64 7.34
C TYR A 185 -3.37 -7.14 7.21
N ASP A 186 -2.86 -6.50 8.26
CA ASP A 186 -2.63 -5.05 8.29
C ASP A 186 -1.58 -4.63 7.24
N THR A 187 -0.52 -5.44 7.09
CA THR A 187 0.49 -5.24 6.03
C THR A 187 -0.15 -5.34 4.64
N ALA A 188 -0.91 -6.41 4.38
CA ALA A 188 -1.53 -6.61 3.08
C ALA A 188 -2.61 -5.57 2.74
N VAL A 189 -3.35 -5.06 3.74
CA VAL A 189 -4.27 -3.94 3.54
C VAL A 189 -3.51 -2.71 3.08
N THR A 190 -2.46 -2.34 3.80
CA THR A 190 -1.68 -1.12 3.51
C THR A 190 -1.07 -1.19 2.11
N ASP A 191 -0.41 -2.30 1.79
CA ASP A 191 0.20 -2.53 0.47
C ASP A 191 -0.83 -2.50 -0.66
N ARG A 192 -1.97 -3.20 -0.47
CA ARG A 192 -3.02 -3.27 -1.49
C ARG A 192 -3.76 -1.96 -1.67
N VAL A 193 -3.99 -1.20 -0.60
CA VAL A 193 -4.57 0.16 -0.70
C VAL A 193 -3.62 1.07 -1.48
N ALA A 194 -2.32 1.04 -1.18
CA ALA A 194 -1.34 1.82 -1.93
C ALA A 194 -1.35 1.46 -3.42
N GLU A 195 -1.36 0.17 -3.77
CA GLU A 195 -1.46 -0.28 -5.16
C GLU A 195 -2.73 0.21 -5.87
N LEU A 196 -3.90 0.08 -5.22
CA LEU A 196 -5.18 0.54 -5.76
C LEU A 196 -5.23 2.07 -5.90
N CYS A 197 -4.65 2.79 -4.95
CA CYS A 197 -4.51 4.24 -5.03
C CYS A 197 -3.55 4.64 -6.15
N HIS A 198 -2.44 3.94 -6.37
CA HIS A 198 -1.55 4.18 -7.52
C HIS A 198 -2.31 3.96 -8.84
N LEU A 199 -3.11 2.90 -8.94
CA LEU A 199 -3.91 2.64 -10.13
C LEU A 199 -4.93 3.77 -10.38
N ALA A 200 -5.65 4.19 -9.34
CA ALA A 200 -6.65 5.27 -9.42
C ALA A 200 -6.03 6.65 -9.66
N ALA A 201 -4.85 6.91 -9.07
CA ALA A 201 -4.11 8.16 -9.21
C ALA A 201 -3.45 8.30 -10.59
N SER A 202 -3.20 7.17 -11.26
CA SER A 202 -2.45 7.11 -12.50
C SER A 202 -3.11 7.90 -13.63
N PRO A 203 -2.33 8.69 -14.40
CA PRO A 203 -2.82 9.33 -15.62
C PRO A 203 -3.16 8.32 -16.73
N THR A 204 -2.58 7.12 -16.69
CA THR A 204 -2.71 6.09 -17.74
C THR A 204 -3.55 4.88 -17.33
N GLY A 205 -3.93 4.79 -16.05
CA GLY A 205 -4.63 3.62 -15.51
C GLY A 205 -3.71 2.40 -15.31
N THR A 206 -2.40 2.61 -15.24
CA THR A 206 -1.37 1.61 -14.91
C THR A 206 -0.40 2.17 -13.87
N ASP A 207 0.30 1.30 -13.12
CA ASP A 207 1.33 1.76 -12.19
C ASP A 207 2.55 2.31 -12.97
N VAL A 208 2.89 3.56 -12.67
CA VAL A 208 3.97 4.33 -13.31
C VAL A 208 4.99 4.82 -12.28
N SER A 209 4.95 4.30 -11.05
CA SER A 209 5.85 4.67 -9.94
C SER A 209 7.33 4.42 -10.23
N HIS A 210 7.64 3.50 -11.15
CA HIS A 210 9.01 3.25 -11.61
C HIS A 210 9.61 4.42 -12.42
N LEU A 211 8.75 5.31 -12.96
CA LEU A 211 9.15 6.50 -13.72
C LEU A 211 9.24 7.76 -12.86
N HIS A 212 9.15 7.63 -11.53
CA HIS A 212 9.35 8.74 -10.61
C HIS A 212 10.71 9.42 -10.86
N PRO A 213 10.83 10.77 -10.83
CA PRO A 213 12.05 11.51 -11.15
C PRO A 213 13.31 10.99 -10.46
N ASP A 214 13.20 10.63 -9.19
CA ASP A 214 14.32 10.10 -8.39
C ASP A 214 14.82 8.72 -8.87
N ARG A 215 14.06 8.03 -9.71
CA ARG A 215 14.38 6.71 -10.28
C ARG A 215 14.86 6.81 -11.72
N VAL A 216 14.56 7.90 -12.44
CA VAL A 216 15.02 8.10 -13.82
C VAL A 216 16.54 8.34 -13.83
N ARG A 217 17.24 7.68 -14.76
CA ARG A 217 18.69 7.79 -14.96
C ARG A 217 18.98 8.14 -16.40
N ILE A 218 20.17 8.67 -16.69
CA ILE A 218 20.62 8.89 -18.06
C ILE A 218 20.58 7.55 -18.82
N GLY A 219 19.97 7.54 -20.00
CA GLY A 219 19.64 6.38 -20.82
C GLY A 219 18.26 5.77 -20.51
N GLY A 220 17.63 6.12 -19.40
CA GLY A 220 16.32 5.63 -19.00
C GLY A 220 15.16 6.45 -19.55
N VAL A 221 13.98 5.83 -19.63
CA VAL A 221 12.73 6.51 -19.96
C VAL A 221 12.20 7.23 -18.73
N GLY A 222 11.65 8.42 -18.92
CA GLY A 222 10.99 9.19 -17.88
C GLY A 222 9.90 10.09 -18.46
N VAL A 223 9.13 10.70 -17.56
CA VAL A 223 8.17 11.75 -17.88
C VAL A 223 8.80 13.09 -17.57
N PHE A 224 8.68 14.03 -18.49
CA PHE A 224 9.23 15.37 -18.35
C PHE A 224 8.20 16.44 -18.75
N ALA A 225 8.40 17.65 -18.26
CA ALA A 225 7.56 18.78 -18.59
C ALA A 225 8.39 20.07 -18.68
N GLY A 226 7.87 21.03 -19.43
CA GLY A 226 8.40 22.39 -19.41
C GLY A 226 7.90 23.11 -18.16
N ASP A 227 8.71 24.04 -17.64
CA ASP A 227 8.35 24.92 -16.52
C ASP A 227 6.99 25.62 -16.69
N TRP A 228 6.63 26.02 -17.92
CA TRP A 228 5.34 26.64 -18.25
C TRP A 228 4.11 25.73 -18.03
N ALA A 229 4.31 24.42 -17.95
CA ALA A 229 3.23 23.44 -17.80
C ALA A 229 2.79 23.28 -16.33
N ARG A 230 3.54 23.86 -15.39
CA ARG A 230 3.20 23.86 -13.97
C ARG A 230 2.01 24.78 -13.69
N THR A 231 1.05 24.25 -12.95
CA THR A 231 -0.13 24.97 -12.46
C THR A 231 -0.36 24.61 -11.00
N THR A 232 -1.11 25.44 -10.27
CA THR A 232 -1.52 25.12 -8.91
C THR A 232 -2.74 24.21 -8.97
N GLY A 233 -2.62 23.03 -8.38
CA GLY A 233 -3.71 22.08 -8.23
C GLY A 233 -4.78 22.57 -7.24
N PRO A 234 -5.95 21.90 -7.21
CA PRO A 234 -7.04 22.25 -6.29
C PRO A 234 -6.65 22.18 -4.80
N ASP A 235 -5.55 21.47 -4.49
CA ASP A 235 -5.03 21.26 -3.13
C ASP A 235 -3.88 22.21 -2.77
N GLY A 236 -3.48 23.09 -3.70
CA GLY A 236 -2.30 23.93 -3.55
C GLY A 236 -1.00 23.26 -4.03
N ASP A 237 -1.05 21.97 -4.40
CA ASP A 237 0.10 21.22 -4.91
C ASP A 237 0.47 21.61 -6.35
N ASP A 238 1.75 21.45 -6.71
CA ASP A 238 2.20 21.61 -8.09
C ASP A 238 1.60 20.53 -9.00
N ARG A 239 0.87 20.95 -10.03
CA ARG A 239 0.30 20.08 -11.07
C ARG A 239 0.92 20.35 -12.41
N VAL A 240 0.98 19.31 -13.23
CA VAL A 240 1.46 19.40 -14.60
C VAL A 240 0.30 19.03 -15.53
N GLU A 241 -0.16 19.98 -16.34
CA GLU A 241 -1.30 19.72 -17.25
C GLU A 241 -0.94 18.61 -18.26
N VAL A 242 0.30 18.60 -18.75
CA VAL A 242 0.79 17.65 -19.74
C VAL A 242 2.23 17.23 -19.42
N GLY A 243 2.42 15.95 -19.16
CA GLY A 243 3.74 15.31 -19.17
C GLY A 243 4.06 14.72 -20.54
N PHE A 244 5.34 14.65 -20.87
CA PHE A 244 5.85 14.12 -22.13
C PHE A 244 6.80 12.95 -21.85
N VAL A 245 6.69 11.89 -22.64
CA VAL A 245 7.60 10.74 -22.50
C VAL A 245 8.87 10.97 -23.29
N GLY A 246 10.01 10.72 -22.66
CA GLY A 246 11.30 10.79 -23.34
C GLY A 246 12.36 9.94 -22.67
N THR A 247 13.49 9.78 -23.35
CA THR A 247 14.69 9.20 -22.78
C THR A 247 15.55 10.33 -22.25
N LEU A 248 15.90 10.29 -20.96
CA LEU A 248 16.83 11.25 -20.37
C LEU A 248 18.21 10.98 -20.94
N ILE A 249 18.82 11.94 -21.64
CA ILE A 249 20.13 11.74 -22.29
C ILE A 249 21.25 12.57 -21.67
N ASP A 250 20.93 13.67 -21.00
CA ASP A 250 21.92 14.53 -20.34
C ASP A 250 21.28 15.49 -19.34
N TYR A 251 22.11 16.27 -18.65
CA TYR A 251 21.72 17.48 -17.91
C TYR A 251 22.55 18.67 -18.39
N TRP A 252 21.89 19.80 -18.63
CA TRP A 252 22.54 21.05 -19.03
C TRP A 252 22.12 22.19 -18.12
N ASN A 253 23.10 22.80 -17.43
CA ASN A 253 22.86 23.85 -16.42
C ASN A 253 21.83 23.47 -15.34
N GLY A 254 21.78 22.19 -14.96
CA GLY A 254 20.83 21.67 -13.99
C GLY A 254 19.47 21.26 -14.57
N TRP A 255 19.18 21.58 -15.84
CA TRP A 255 17.97 21.17 -16.53
C TRP A 255 18.14 19.84 -17.25
N ALA A 256 17.07 19.05 -17.29
CA ALA A 256 17.11 17.78 -17.99
C ALA A 256 17.15 17.97 -19.51
N VAL A 257 17.81 17.06 -20.21
CA VAL A 257 17.83 17.00 -21.67
C VAL A 257 17.24 15.65 -22.09
N PHE A 258 16.15 15.70 -22.85
CA PHE A 258 15.42 14.50 -23.26
C PHE A 258 15.48 14.30 -24.76
N SER A 259 15.53 13.03 -25.19
CA SER A 259 15.26 12.61 -26.56
C SER A 259 13.85 12.04 -26.65
N CYS A 260 13.02 12.58 -27.54
CA CYS A 260 11.62 12.19 -27.70
C CYS A 260 11.27 11.88 -29.16
N THR A 261 10.15 11.18 -29.38
CA THR A 261 9.67 10.88 -30.73
C THR A 261 9.06 12.12 -31.40
N ARG A 262 8.84 12.03 -32.72
CA ARG A 262 8.14 13.07 -33.48
C ARG A 262 6.79 13.44 -32.86
N ASP A 263 5.97 12.44 -32.53
CA ASP A 263 4.62 12.66 -31.97
C ASP A 263 4.68 13.41 -30.63
N VAL A 264 5.67 13.09 -29.78
CA VAL A 264 5.89 13.82 -28.53
C VAL A 264 6.34 15.25 -28.80
N ALA A 265 7.26 15.46 -29.75
CA ALA A 265 7.70 16.81 -30.12
C ALA A 265 6.55 17.66 -30.70
N GLU A 266 5.65 17.08 -31.49
CA GLU A 266 4.44 17.75 -31.98
C GLU A 266 3.47 18.08 -30.84
N ALA A 267 3.34 17.19 -29.86
CA ALA A 267 2.52 17.46 -28.68
C ALA A 267 3.10 18.59 -27.81
N ILE A 268 4.42 18.67 -27.69
CA ILE A 268 5.12 19.79 -27.04
C ILE A 268 4.80 21.11 -27.75
N VAL A 269 4.92 21.15 -29.09
CA VAL A 269 4.55 22.33 -29.90
C VAL A 269 3.10 22.71 -29.65
N ALA A 270 2.18 21.76 -29.70
CA ALA A 270 0.77 22.02 -29.49
C ALA A 270 0.49 22.56 -28.08
N ASP A 271 1.19 22.08 -27.06
CA ASP A 271 1.06 22.55 -25.68
C ASP A 271 1.59 23.97 -25.48
N GLN A 272 2.76 24.24 -26.03
CA GLN A 272 3.37 25.56 -25.99
C GLN A 272 2.50 26.62 -26.69
N GLN A 273 1.88 26.26 -27.82
CA GLN A 273 0.94 27.14 -28.53
C GLN A 273 -0.33 27.40 -27.71
N ARG A 274 -0.84 26.40 -26.96
CA ARG A 274 -1.94 26.62 -26.00
C ARG A 274 -1.53 27.57 -24.88
N HIS A 275 -0.33 27.41 -24.33
CA HIS A 275 0.18 28.31 -23.28
C HIS A 275 0.29 29.76 -23.78
N ARG A 276 0.86 29.97 -24.97
CA ARG A 276 0.90 31.29 -25.63
C ARG A 276 -0.49 31.86 -25.88
N GLY A 277 -1.45 31.03 -26.29
CA GLY A 277 -2.85 31.42 -26.45
C GLY A 277 -3.48 31.92 -25.14
N ARG A 278 -3.30 31.18 -24.04
CA ARG A 278 -3.78 31.59 -22.71
C ARG A 278 -3.16 32.91 -22.25
N TYR A 279 -1.85 33.07 -22.44
CA TYR A 279 -1.16 34.31 -22.09
C TYR A 279 -1.68 35.50 -22.91
N ARG A 280 -1.89 35.30 -24.21
CA ARG A 280 -2.48 36.31 -25.11
C ARG A 280 -3.87 36.73 -24.67
N ASP A 281 -4.71 35.78 -24.27
CA ASP A 281 -6.07 36.07 -23.77
C ASP A 281 -6.01 36.83 -22.44
N SER A 282 -5.08 36.49 -21.54
CA SER A 282 -4.86 37.25 -20.30
C SER A 282 -4.43 38.70 -20.58
N LEU A 283 -3.54 38.94 -21.53
CA LEU A 283 -3.15 40.30 -21.93
C LEU A 283 -4.34 41.08 -22.49
N ARG A 284 -5.21 40.43 -23.26
CA ARG A 284 -6.45 41.05 -23.76
C ARG A 284 -7.38 41.44 -22.61
N GLU A 285 -7.56 40.58 -21.62
CA GLU A 285 -8.36 40.87 -20.43
C GLU A 285 -7.79 42.03 -19.60
N GLN A 286 -6.47 42.19 -19.59
CA GLN A 286 -5.76 43.32 -18.98
C GLN A 286 -5.86 44.62 -19.80
N GLY A 287 -6.49 44.59 -20.97
CA GLY A 287 -6.72 45.77 -21.81
C GLY A 287 -5.55 46.13 -22.74
N VAL A 288 -4.62 45.20 -22.98
CA VAL A 288 -3.54 45.41 -23.96
C VAL A 288 -4.14 45.60 -25.37
N PRO A 289 -3.72 46.63 -26.13
CA PRO A 289 -4.20 46.87 -27.49
C PRO A 289 -3.96 45.66 -28.41
N ALA A 290 -4.91 45.40 -29.32
CA ALA A 290 -4.84 44.24 -30.21
C ALA A 290 -3.54 44.18 -31.04
N ASP A 291 -3.04 45.34 -31.48
CA ASP A 291 -1.82 45.48 -32.29
C ASP A 291 -0.54 45.20 -31.48
N ASP A 292 -0.62 45.22 -30.13
CA ASP A 292 0.50 44.96 -29.22
C ASP A 292 0.51 43.54 -28.65
N LEU A 293 -0.59 42.78 -28.78
CA LEU A 293 -0.74 41.46 -28.16
C LEU A 293 0.35 40.49 -28.62
N ASP A 294 0.51 40.31 -29.92
CA ASP A 294 1.41 39.29 -30.46
C ASP A 294 2.87 39.64 -30.14
N ARG A 295 3.22 40.93 -30.19
CA ARG A 295 4.54 41.43 -29.79
C ARG A 295 4.85 41.10 -28.33
N GLN A 296 3.92 41.39 -27.41
CA GLN A 296 4.14 41.11 -25.98
C GLN A 296 4.19 39.60 -25.68
N VAL A 297 3.43 38.78 -26.41
CA VAL A 297 3.52 37.32 -26.30
C VAL A 297 4.90 36.83 -26.75
N ASP A 298 5.41 37.32 -27.88
CA ASP A 298 6.73 36.94 -28.41
C ASP A 298 7.89 37.42 -27.52
N GLU A 299 7.75 38.58 -26.88
CA GLU A 299 8.71 39.13 -25.91
C GLU A 299 8.72 38.34 -24.59
N ALA A 300 7.60 37.73 -24.20
CA ALA A 300 7.48 36.99 -22.94
C ALA A 300 7.72 35.49 -23.09
N LEU A 301 7.38 34.92 -24.24
CA LEU A 301 7.38 33.48 -24.49
C LEU A 301 8.02 33.23 -25.86
N ALA A 302 9.02 32.37 -25.93
CA ALA A 302 9.57 31.93 -27.22
C ALA A 302 8.48 31.27 -28.09
N GLY A 303 8.67 31.19 -29.40
CA GLY A 303 7.80 30.46 -30.32
C GLY A 303 8.34 29.07 -30.62
N LEU A 304 7.47 28.05 -30.67
CA LEU A 304 7.85 26.69 -31.08
C LEU A 304 6.95 26.22 -32.21
N SER A 305 7.53 25.73 -33.29
CA SER A 305 6.80 25.26 -34.48
C SER A 305 7.62 24.23 -35.26
N PHE A 306 6.99 23.59 -36.24
CA PHE A 306 7.70 22.75 -37.21
C PHE A 306 7.81 23.47 -38.56
N ASP A 307 9.01 23.42 -39.14
CA ASP A 307 9.29 23.70 -40.55
C ASP A 307 9.68 22.38 -41.23
N GLY A 308 8.69 21.68 -41.76
CA GLY A 308 8.83 20.30 -42.22
C GLY A 308 9.27 19.37 -41.09
N ASP A 309 10.49 18.81 -41.24
CA ASP A 309 11.10 17.89 -40.27
C ASP A 309 11.97 18.58 -39.22
N VAL A 310 12.04 19.92 -39.25
CA VAL A 310 12.85 20.71 -38.33
C VAL A 310 11.95 21.32 -37.27
N LEU A 311 12.23 21.00 -36.00
CA LEU A 311 11.64 21.71 -34.88
C LEU A 311 12.34 23.08 -34.77
N VAL A 312 11.56 24.14 -34.94
CA VAL A 312 12.04 25.53 -34.95
C VAL A 312 11.61 26.21 -33.66
N ALA A 313 12.62 26.81 -33.05
CA ALA A 313 12.62 27.36 -31.73
C ALA A 313 13.00 28.84 -31.86
N ASP A 314 12.01 29.71 -32.03
CA ASP A 314 12.21 31.15 -32.30
C ASP A 314 12.22 31.95 -31.00
N GLN A 315 13.40 32.41 -30.61
CA GLN A 315 13.66 33.14 -29.37
C GLN A 315 14.05 34.60 -29.64
N ARG A 316 13.92 35.09 -30.88
CA ARG A 316 14.45 36.41 -31.28
C ARG A 316 13.85 37.57 -30.49
N ALA A 317 12.54 37.55 -30.29
CA ALA A 317 11.85 38.59 -29.52
C ALA A 317 12.15 38.47 -28.02
N LEU A 318 12.09 37.24 -27.47
CA LEU A 318 12.37 36.96 -26.05
C LEU A 318 13.80 37.37 -25.63
N SER A 319 14.80 37.09 -26.48
CA SER A 319 16.21 37.37 -26.19
C SER A 319 16.68 38.75 -26.64
N GLY A 320 15.94 39.42 -27.52
CA GLY A 320 16.39 40.62 -28.22
C GLY A 320 17.53 40.38 -29.21
N ASP A 321 17.83 39.11 -29.55
CA ASP A 321 18.88 38.71 -30.48
C ASP A 321 18.27 38.21 -31.81
N PRO A 322 18.51 38.88 -32.96
CA PRO A 322 17.95 38.50 -34.24
C PRO A 322 18.41 37.12 -34.75
N ASP A 323 19.51 36.58 -34.20
CA ASP A 323 20.07 35.28 -34.58
C ASP A 323 19.64 34.15 -33.63
N ALA A 324 18.87 34.44 -32.58
CA ALA A 324 18.37 33.46 -31.60
C ALA A 324 17.22 32.60 -32.16
N ILE A 325 17.54 31.77 -33.16
CA ILE A 325 16.68 30.71 -33.67
C ILE A 325 17.41 29.38 -33.55
N ASP A 326 16.91 28.50 -32.70
CA ASP A 326 17.37 27.12 -32.66
C ASP A 326 16.61 26.28 -33.69
N ARG A 327 17.33 25.40 -34.39
CA ARG A 327 16.77 24.46 -35.38
C ARG A 327 17.21 23.06 -35.00
N ILE A 328 16.25 22.24 -34.60
CA ILE A 328 16.48 20.89 -34.10
C ILE A 328 15.98 19.91 -35.16
N THR A 329 16.92 19.25 -35.83
CA THR A 329 16.62 18.14 -36.74
C THR A 329 16.49 16.86 -35.94
N ALA A 330 15.65 15.94 -36.43
CA ALA A 330 15.66 14.58 -35.92
C ALA A 330 17.04 13.92 -36.08
N ASP A 331 17.41 13.06 -35.14
CA ASP A 331 18.60 12.22 -35.22
C ASP A 331 18.41 11.05 -36.21
N GLY A 332 19.39 10.15 -36.28
CA GLY A 332 19.36 8.98 -37.15
C GLY A 332 18.20 8.01 -36.88
N ASP A 333 17.61 8.08 -35.68
CA ASP A 333 16.48 7.25 -35.25
C ASP A 333 15.14 8.02 -35.34
N GLY A 334 15.14 9.22 -35.92
CA GLY A 334 13.95 10.06 -36.06
C GLY A 334 13.52 10.76 -34.78
N ARG A 335 14.40 10.84 -33.76
CA ARG A 335 14.10 11.44 -32.45
C ARG A 335 14.61 12.86 -32.35
N TYR A 336 13.93 13.67 -31.53
CA TYR A 336 14.24 15.08 -31.31
C TYR A 336 14.86 15.26 -29.94
N VAL A 337 15.97 15.99 -29.87
CA VAL A 337 16.59 16.38 -28.60
C VAL A 337 15.99 17.69 -28.14
N VAL A 338 15.21 17.64 -27.06
CA VAL A 338 14.69 18.83 -26.39
C VAL A 338 15.62 19.18 -25.23
N MET A 339 16.22 20.37 -25.30
CA MET A 339 17.25 20.81 -24.36
C MET A 339 16.98 22.18 -23.76
N GLY A 340 17.61 22.42 -22.63
CA GLY A 340 17.64 23.70 -21.93
C GLY A 340 18.32 24.78 -22.76
N ARG A 341 17.58 25.82 -23.13
CA ARG A 341 18.09 27.17 -23.42
C ARG A 341 17.06 28.16 -22.88
N SER A 342 16.00 28.45 -23.65
CA SER A 342 14.84 29.20 -23.17
C SER A 342 13.73 28.31 -22.57
N TRP A 343 13.89 26.99 -22.63
CA TRP A 343 12.94 26.02 -22.09
C TRP A 343 13.59 25.20 -21.01
N CYS A 344 13.12 25.37 -19.79
CA CYS A 344 13.61 24.63 -18.65
C CYS A 344 12.79 23.33 -18.56
N TRP A 345 13.45 22.21 -18.84
CA TRP A 345 12.84 20.89 -18.78
C TRP A 345 13.18 20.21 -17.46
N GLU A 346 12.16 19.64 -16.83
CA GLU A 346 12.29 18.90 -15.58
C GLU A 346 11.73 17.49 -15.76
N ALA A 347 12.39 16.50 -15.17
CA ALA A 347 11.75 15.22 -14.91
C ALA A 347 10.65 15.44 -13.86
N VAL A 348 9.44 14.98 -14.14
CA VAL A 348 8.28 15.16 -13.27
C VAL A 348 7.69 13.82 -12.87
N ASP A 349 7.11 13.75 -11.67
CA ASP A 349 6.37 12.57 -11.25
C ASP A 349 5.18 12.36 -12.20
N PRO A 350 5.08 11.20 -12.89
CA PRO A 350 3.90 10.88 -13.68
C PRO A 350 2.59 11.09 -12.92
N TYR A 351 2.60 10.86 -11.60
CA TYR A 351 1.46 11.08 -10.74
C TYR A 351 1.16 12.53 -10.44
N VAL A 352 1.94 13.53 -10.88
CA VAL A 352 1.50 14.95 -10.86
C VAL A 352 0.88 15.40 -12.17
N CYS A 353 0.98 14.59 -13.23
CA CYS A 353 0.43 14.90 -14.54
C CYS A 353 -1.08 14.66 -14.62
N ASP A 354 -1.79 15.49 -15.39
CA ASP A 354 -3.20 15.26 -15.74
C ASP A 354 -3.33 14.27 -16.91
N ARG A 355 -2.45 14.44 -17.90
CA ARG A 355 -2.22 13.49 -18.99
C ARG A 355 -0.73 13.34 -19.29
N ILE A 356 -0.38 12.21 -19.91
CA ILE A 356 0.95 11.95 -20.46
C ILE A 356 0.82 11.72 -21.96
N VAL A 357 1.75 12.29 -22.74
CA VAL A 357 1.83 12.07 -24.19
C VAL A 357 3.12 11.32 -24.54
N GLY A 358 2.97 10.23 -25.30
CA GLY A 358 4.04 9.33 -25.69
C GLY A 358 3.84 7.92 -25.11
N ASP A 359 4.60 6.96 -25.64
CA ASP A 359 4.50 5.57 -25.23
C ASP A 359 5.35 5.30 -23.99
N LEU A 360 4.69 4.91 -22.90
CA LEU A 360 5.36 4.45 -21.69
C LEU A 360 5.83 3.01 -21.87
N PRO A 361 7.01 2.63 -21.35
CA PRO A 361 7.44 1.25 -21.34
C PRO A 361 6.49 0.42 -20.49
N ASP A 362 6.12 -0.76 -20.97
CA ASP A 362 5.45 -1.76 -20.12
C ASP A 362 6.39 -2.12 -18.95
N THR A 363 5.80 -2.32 -17.77
CA THR A 363 6.51 -2.67 -16.53
C THR A 363 7.36 -3.94 -16.66
N ASP A 364 7.09 -4.82 -17.63
CA ASP A 364 7.85 -6.04 -17.90
C ASP A 364 9.18 -5.81 -18.65
N ASN A 365 9.46 -4.58 -19.12
CA ASN A 365 10.67 -4.24 -19.89
C ASN A 365 11.60 -3.23 -19.19
N ALA A 366 11.37 -2.91 -17.91
CA ALA A 366 12.16 -1.95 -17.13
C ALA A 366 13.24 -2.61 -16.25
#